data_AF-A0A015JP05-F1
#
_entry.id   AF-A0A015JP05-F1
#
_cell.length_a   1.000
_cell.length_b   1.000
_cell.length_c   1.000
_cell.angle_alpha   90.00
_cell.angle_beta   90.00
_cell.angle_gamma   90.00
#
_symmetry.space_group_name_H-M   'P 1'
#
loop_
_entity.id
_entity.type
_entity.pdbx_description
1 polymer ?
#
loop_
_entity_poly.entity_id
_entity_poly.type
_entity_poly.pdbx_seq_one_letter_code
_entity_poly.pdbx_strand_id
1 'polypeptide(L)'
;MNPYIKFVNYPQKYNWFKELIKPQYSPFVETINKDIYKTWNGETLIDFKWNNYGKYYYALIWIVYMAFLGCFTAAATIPQQYIDEDTQNQLLIASIILGFIHLSFEIRQFIYNPIRWFRNFWNIFGNMNVL
;
A
#
# COMPACT_ATOMS: atom_id res chain seq x y z
N MET A 1 1.91 -11.95 -31.58
CA MET A 1 1.11 -10.81 -31.06
C MET A 1 1.20 -10.86 -29.54
N ASN A 2 1.67 -9.80 -28.88
CA ASN A 2 1.89 -9.84 -27.42
C ASN A 2 0.52 -9.84 -26.71
N PRO A 3 0.17 -10.91 -25.95
CA PRO A 3 -1.15 -11.05 -25.32
C PRO A 3 -1.43 -9.96 -24.28
N TYR A 4 -0.40 -9.23 -23.84
CA TYR A 4 -0.51 -8.28 -22.76
C TYR A 4 -0.75 -6.81 -23.15
N ILE A 5 -0.82 -6.50 -24.45
CA ILE A 5 -0.99 -5.12 -24.95
C ILE A 5 -2.23 -4.42 -24.34
N LYS A 6 -3.29 -5.17 -24.05
CA LYS A 6 -4.52 -4.64 -23.44
C LYS A 6 -4.37 -4.26 -21.96
N PHE A 7 -3.31 -4.73 -21.27
CA PHE A 7 -3.07 -4.44 -19.85
C PHE A 7 -2.11 -3.26 -19.62
N VAL A 8 -1.62 -2.63 -20.68
CA VAL A 8 -0.66 -1.52 -20.59
C VAL A 8 -1.35 -0.23 -20.11
N ASN A 9 -2.60 0.00 -20.54
CA ASN A 9 -3.33 1.24 -20.27
C ASN A 9 -4.52 1.01 -19.31
N TYR A 10 -4.80 2.03 -18.50
CA TYR A 10 -6.03 2.10 -17.69
C TYR A 10 -7.26 2.33 -18.58
N PRO A 11 -8.46 1.89 -18.14
CA PRO A 11 -9.69 2.10 -18.90
C PRO A 11 -9.98 3.59 -19.12
N GLN A 12 -10.43 3.96 -20.34
CA GLN A 12 -10.72 5.36 -20.71
C GLN A 12 -11.80 6.02 -19.82
N LYS A 13 -12.75 5.24 -19.29
CA LYS A 13 -13.77 5.72 -18.36
C LYS A 13 -13.29 5.53 -16.92
N TYR A 14 -12.46 6.46 -16.45
CA TYR A 14 -11.93 6.49 -15.09
C TYR A 14 -12.79 7.38 -14.19
N ASN A 15 -13.18 6.87 -13.02
CA ASN A 15 -13.95 7.64 -12.04
C ASN A 15 -13.28 7.58 -10.66
N TRP A 16 -12.51 8.63 -10.35
CA TRP A 16 -11.65 8.72 -9.18
C TRP A 16 -12.40 8.49 -7.84
N PHE A 17 -13.60 9.04 -7.69
CA PHE A 17 -14.41 8.85 -6.47
C PHE A 17 -14.86 7.40 -6.26
N LYS A 18 -15.27 6.72 -7.34
CA LYS A 18 -15.61 5.30 -7.26
C LYS A 18 -14.38 4.47 -6.94
N GLU A 19 -13.24 4.81 -7.52
CA GLU A 19 -11.99 4.12 -7.24
C GLU A 19 -11.54 4.32 -5.79
N LEU A 20 -11.78 5.49 -5.20
CA LEU A 20 -11.51 5.78 -3.80
C LEU A 20 -12.29 4.83 -2.86
N ILE A 21 -13.55 4.53 -3.15
CA ILE A 21 -14.40 3.70 -2.28
C ILE A 21 -14.29 2.21 -2.62
N LYS A 22 -14.27 1.87 -3.91
CA LYS A 22 -14.22 0.49 -4.39
C LYS A 22 -13.45 0.44 -5.72
N PRO A 23 -12.14 0.13 -5.68
CA PRO A 23 -11.37 0.00 -6.92
C PRO A 23 -11.98 -1.12 -7.76
N GLN A 24 -12.21 -0.84 -9.06
CA GLN A 24 -12.61 -1.89 -10.00
C GLN A 24 -11.46 -2.87 -10.16
N TYR A 25 -11.78 -4.15 -10.33
CA TYR A 25 -10.79 -5.16 -10.68
C TYR A 25 -10.08 -4.71 -11.94
N SER A 26 -8.76 -4.51 -11.84
CA SER A 26 -7.96 -4.39 -13.04
C SER A 26 -8.03 -5.74 -13.75
N PRO A 27 -8.35 -5.79 -15.05
CA PRO A 27 -8.33 -7.04 -15.82
C PRO A 27 -7.00 -7.78 -15.65
N PHE A 28 -5.91 -7.03 -15.44
CA PHE A 28 -4.59 -7.57 -15.12
C PHE A 28 -4.57 -8.39 -13.82
N VAL A 29 -5.15 -7.88 -12.73
CA VAL A 29 -5.18 -8.56 -11.43
C VAL A 29 -6.07 -9.80 -11.46
N GLU A 30 -7.12 -9.77 -12.27
CA GLU A 30 -8.08 -10.88 -12.41
C GLU A 30 -7.55 -12.01 -13.31
N THR A 31 -6.84 -11.67 -14.40
CA THR A 31 -6.38 -12.67 -15.39
C THR A 31 -4.95 -13.16 -15.17
N ILE A 32 -4.18 -12.58 -14.24
CA ILE A 32 -2.80 -13.02 -14.00
C ILE A 32 -2.79 -14.42 -13.39
N ASN A 33 -2.15 -15.33 -14.10
CA ASN A 33 -1.63 -16.59 -13.57
C ASN A 33 -0.16 -16.41 -13.16
N LYS A 34 0.30 -17.14 -12.14
CA LYS A 34 1.69 -17.19 -11.66
C LYS A 34 2.71 -17.47 -12.78
N ASP A 35 2.29 -18.10 -13.87
CA ASP A 35 3.15 -18.35 -15.03
C ASP A 35 3.57 -17.07 -15.77
N ILE A 36 2.92 -15.92 -15.54
CA ILE A 36 3.34 -14.63 -16.10
C ILE A 36 4.79 -14.28 -15.70
N TYR A 37 5.18 -14.62 -14.46
CA TYR A 37 6.52 -14.39 -13.93
C TYR A 37 7.59 -15.26 -14.58
N LYS A 38 7.20 -16.32 -15.30
CA LYS A 38 8.14 -17.22 -16.00
C LYS A 38 8.37 -16.81 -17.46
N THR A 39 7.59 -15.87 -17.98
CA THR A 39 7.66 -15.46 -19.39
C THR A 39 8.34 -14.11 -19.53
N TRP A 40 9.24 -13.99 -20.51
CA TRP A 40 9.89 -12.71 -20.85
C TRP A 40 8.90 -11.57 -21.06
N ASN A 41 7.80 -11.82 -21.78
CA ASN A 41 6.75 -10.81 -22.01
C ASN A 41 6.07 -10.33 -20.71
N GLY A 42 5.91 -11.23 -19.73
CA GLY A 42 5.33 -10.90 -18.44
C GLY A 42 6.29 -10.11 -17.56
N GLU A 43 7.57 -10.47 -17.56
CA GLU A 43 8.62 -9.72 -16.88
C GLU A 43 8.72 -8.28 -17.38
N THR A 44 8.78 -8.08 -18.71
CA THR A 44 8.85 -6.73 -19.30
C THR A 44 7.62 -5.87 -18.93
N LEU A 45 6.44 -6.48 -18.85
CA LEU A 45 5.21 -5.78 -18.47
C LEU A 45 5.21 -5.36 -17.00
N ILE A 46 5.67 -6.24 -16.11
CA ILE A 46 5.80 -5.95 -14.68
C ILE A 46 6.83 -4.84 -14.48
N ASP A 47 7.98 -4.93 -15.13
CA ASP A 47 9.04 -3.92 -15.04
C ASP A 47 8.55 -2.56 -15.56
N PHE A 48 7.83 -2.54 -16.69
CA PHE A 48 7.19 -1.33 -17.18
C PHE A 48 6.23 -0.70 -16.16
N LYS A 49 5.34 -1.50 -15.55
CA LYS A 49 4.37 -1.01 -14.56
C LYS A 49 5.07 -0.53 -13.28
N TRP A 50 6.07 -1.25 -12.81
CA TRP A 50 6.84 -0.89 -11.63
C TRP A 50 7.63 0.39 -11.85
N ASN A 51 8.35 0.48 -12.96
CA ASN A 51 9.21 1.61 -13.27
C ASN A 51 8.41 2.89 -13.59
N ASN A 52 7.24 2.76 -14.20
CA ASN A 52 6.42 3.91 -14.57
C ASN A 52 5.49 4.40 -13.44
N TYR A 53 4.95 3.48 -12.64
CA TYR A 53 3.96 3.82 -11.61
C TYR A 53 4.34 3.27 -10.23
N GLY A 54 4.63 1.97 -10.15
CA GLY A 54 4.75 1.25 -8.87
C GLY A 54 5.77 1.85 -7.91
N LYS A 55 6.97 2.16 -8.39
CA LYS A 55 8.05 2.70 -7.55
C LYS A 55 7.70 4.03 -6.89
N TYR A 56 6.96 4.90 -7.59
CA TYR A 56 6.58 6.22 -7.08
C TYR A 56 5.52 6.10 -5.99
N TYR A 57 4.47 5.30 -6.24
CA TYR A 57 3.44 5.02 -5.23
C TYR A 57 4.03 4.33 -4.00
N TYR A 58 4.90 3.34 -4.21
CA TYR A 58 5.58 2.64 -3.12
C TYR A 58 6.42 3.61 -2.29
N ALA A 59 7.27 4.42 -2.92
CA ALA A 59 8.11 5.39 -2.22
C ALA A 59 7.29 6.41 -1.43
N LEU A 60 6.19 6.92 -2.01
CA LEU A 60 5.29 7.86 -1.34
C LEU A 60 4.67 7.24 -0.07
N ILE A 61 4.10 6.05 -0.19
CA ILE A 61 3.50 5.33 0.95
C ILE A 61 4.56 5.07 2.02
N TRP A 62 5.77 4.67 1.61
CA TRP A 62 6.88 4.41 2.52
C TRP A 62 7.33 5.67 3.27
N ILE A 63 7.44 6.82 2.59
CA ILE A 63 7.78 8.09 3.24
C ILE A 63 6.72 8.50 4.27
N VAL A 64 5.43 8.38 3.92
CA VAL A 64 4.32 8.68 4.84
C VAL A 64 4.37 7.77 6.07
N TYR A 65 4.64 6.48 5.87
CA TYR A 65 4.81 5.52 6.97
C TYR A 65 5.97 5.91 7.89
N MET A 66 7.13 6.23 7.31
CA MET A 66 8.31 6.62 8.08
C MET A 66 8.09 7.92 8.85
N ALA A 67 7.37 8.89 8.28
CA ALA A 67 6.98 10.10 8.99
C ALA A 67 6.04 9.80 10.16
N PHE A 68 5.02 8.96 9.94
CA PHE A 68 4.12 8.49 11.00
C PHE A 68 4.89 7.83 12.14
N LEU A 69 5.76 6.87 11.81
CA LEU A 69 6.56 6.12 12.78
C LEU A 69 7.50 7.06 13.55
N GLY A 70 8.16 7.98 12.85
CA GLY A 70 9.06 8.98 13.45
C GLY A 70 8.32 9.88 14.44
N CYS A 71 7.19 10.47 14.05
CA CYS A 71 6.39 11.32 14.94
C CYS A 71 5.89 10.55 16.16
N PHE A 72 5.35 9.34 15.97
CA PHE A 72 4.82 8.53 17.05
C PHE A 72 5.92 8.10 18.03
N THR A 73 7.05 7.59 17.53
CA THR A 73 8.17 7.14 18.36
C THR A 73 8.83 8.30 19.11
N ALA A 74 9.01 9.46 18.47
CA ALA A 74 9.52 10.65 19.14
C ALA A 74 8.59 11.11 20.26
N ALA A 75 7.27 11.18 20.00
CA ALA A 75 6.30 11.57 21.01
C ALA A 75 6.22 10.58 22.19
N ALA A 76 6.39 9.28 21.92
CA ALA A 76 6.25 8.22 22.92
C ALA A 76 7.52 7.96 23.74
N THR A 77 8.71 8.17 23.16
CA THR A 77 9.98 7.82 23.83
C THR A 77 10.70 9.01 24.45
N ILE A 78 10.51 10.23 23.95
CA ILE A 78 11.18 11.41 24.49
C ILE A 78 10.46 11.85 25.77
N PRO A 79 11.15 11.91 26.93
CA PRO A 79 10.55 12.40 28.16
C PRO A 79 10.21 13.89 28.06
N GLN A 80 9.14 14.31 28.74
CA GLN A 80 8.68 15.71 28.85
C GLN A 80 9.75 16.69 29.35
N GLN A 81 10.82 16.18 29.98
CA GLN A 81 11.96 16.99 30.42
C GLN A 81 12.84 17.48 29.25
N TYR A 82 12.79 16.82 28.09
CA TYR A 82 13.62 17.12 26.92
C TYR A 82 12.83 17.70 25.74
N ILE A 83 11.50 17.64 25.78
CA ILE A 83 10.61 18.18 24.75
C ILE A 83 9.51 19.00 25.39
N ASP A 84 9.23 20.15 24.79
CA ASP A 84 8.14 21.01 25.23
C ASP A 84 6.77 20.33 25.06
N GLU A 85 5.85 20.55 26.00
CA GLU A 85 4.54 19.89 26.03
C GLU A 85 3.69 20.20 24.78
N ASP A 86 3.75 21.45 24.30
CA ASP A 86 3.02 21.84 23.09
C ASP A 86 3.59 21.14 21.86
N THR A 87 4.92 20.98 21.80
CA THR A 87 5.59 20.26 20.71
C THR A 87 5.25 18.76 20.73
N GLN A 88 5.23 18.12 21.90
CA GLN A 88 4.84 16.72 22.04
C GLN A 88 3.37 16.52 21.62
N ASN A 89 2.47 17.42 22.05
CA ASN A 89 1.07 17.39 21.65
C ASN A 89 0.90 17.54 20.13
N GLN A 90 1.66 18.42 19.48
CA GLN A 90 1.65 18.54 18.03
C GLN A 90 2.12 17.27 17.32
N LEU A 91 3.18 16.61 17.81
CA LEU A 91 3.64 15.33 17.27
C LEU A 91 2.59 14.22 17.43
N LEU A 92 1.87 14.19 18.56
CA LEU A 92 0.77 13.25 18.77
C LEU A 92 -0.37 13.52 17.79
N ILE A 93 -0.82 14.77 17.64
CA ILE A 93 -1.87 15.14 16.69
C ILE A 93 -1.45 14.76 15.26
N ALA A 94 -0.21 15.06 14.87
CA ALA A 94 0.33 14.68 13.56
C ALA A 94 0.34 13.15 13.37
N SER A 95 0.77 12.39 14.39
CA SER A 95 0.77 10.92 14.33
C SER A 95 -0.64 10.35 14.22
N ILE A 96 -1.64 10.94 14.88
CA ILE A 96 -3.05 10.54 14.78
C ILE A 96 -3.54 10.76 13.34
N ILE A 97 -3.30 11.94 12.76
CA ILE A 97 -3.72 12.26 11.38
C ILE A 97 -3.06 11.32 10.37
N LEU A 98 -1.73 11.14 10.47
CA LEU A 98 -0.99 10.23 9.58
C LEU A 98 -1.44 8.78 9.76
N GLY A 99 -1.71 8.36 11.00
CA GLY A 99 -2.26 7.05 11.31
C GLY A 99 -3.64 6.81 10.69
N PHE A 100 -4.53 7.80 10.73
CA PHE A 100 -5.83 7.73 10.05
C PHE A 100 -5.69 7.60 8.53
N ILE A 101 -4.78 8.36 7.93
CA ILE A 101 -4.47 8.22 6.49
C ILE A 101 -3.99 6.79 6.20
N HIS A 102 -3.09 6.25 7.01
CA HIS A 102 -2.57 4.90 6.80
C HIS A 102 -3.65 3.83 6.96
N LEU A 103 -4.47 3.94 8.01
CA LEU A 103 -5.59 3.05 8.28
C LEU A 103 -6.62 3.07 7.14
N SER A 104 -6.84 4.22 6.52
CA SER A 104 -7.75 4.31 5.37
C SER A 104 -7.31 3.41 4.21
N PHE A 105 -6.00 3.27 3.97
CA PHE A 105 -5.49 2.35 2.95
C PHE A 105 -5.73 0.88 3.32
N GLU A 106 -5.54 0.50 4.58
CA GLU A 106 -5.80 -0.86 5.08
C GLU A 106 -7.29 -1.21 4.99
N ILE A 107 -8.18 -0.31 5.41
CA ILE A 107 -9.63 -0.49 5.30
C ILE A 107 -10.05 -0.70 3.85
N ARG A 108 -9.43 0.00 2.89
CA ARG A 108 -9.71 -0.21 1.46
C ARG A 108 -9.30 -1.61 1.01
N GLN A 109 -8.15 -2.12 1.43
CA GLN A 109 -7.73 -3.50 1.13
C GLN A 109 -8.68 -4.52 1.75
N PHE A 110 -9.12 -4.26 2.98
CA PHE A 110 -10.10 -5.09 3.69
C PHE A 110 -11.45 -5.15 2.97
N ILE A 111 -12.02 -4.00 2.56
CA ILE A 111 -13.28 -3.94 1.80
C ILE A 111 -13.15 -4.66 0.45
N TYR A 112 -11.99 -4.57 -0.19
CA TYR A 112 -11.76 -5.16 -1.51
C TYR A 112 -11.77 -6.69 -1.48
N ASN A 113 -11.09 -7.32 -0.50
CA ASN A 113 -11.14 -8.76 -0.33
C ASN A 113 -10.84 -9.17 1.13
N PRO A 114 -11.85 -9.24 2.01
CA PRO A 114 -11.64 -9.45 3.44
C PRO A 114 -11.06 -10.84 3.74
N ILE A 115 -11.49 -11.87 3.00
CA ILE A 115 -11.00 -13.25 3.15
C ILE A 115 -9.52 -13.32 2.78
N ARG A 116 -9.12 -12.72 1.65
CA ARG A 116 -7.71 -12.68 1.23
C ARG A 116 -6.87 -11.80 2.16
N TRP A 117 -7.41 -10.69 2.65
CA TRP A 117 -6.72 -9.81 3.59
C TRP A 117 -6.40 -10.57 4.90
N PHE A 118 -7.40 -11.22 5.51
CA PHE A 118 -7.18 -12.05 6.70
C PHE A 118 -6.21 -13.20 6.44
N ARG A 119 -6.34 -13.91 5.31
CA ARG A 119 -5.45 -15.03 4.97
C ARG A 119 -4.01 -14.56 4.75
N ASN A 120 -3.78 -13.46 4.06
CA ASN A 120 -2.44 -12.90 3.84
C ASN A 120 -1.81 -12.41 5.16
N PHE A 121 -2.59 -11.71 5.99
CA PHE A 121 -2.16 -11.29 7.33
C PHE A 121 -1.77 -12.51 8.17
N TRP A 122 -2.63 -13.53 8.22
CA TRP A 122 -2.31 -14.79 8.89
C TRP A 122 -1.19 -15.59 8.23
N ASN A 123 -0.90 -15.40 6.94
CA ASN A 123 0.23 -16.05 6.29
C ASN A 123 1.58 -15.48 6.77
N ILE A 124 1.63 -14.19 7.12
CA ILE A 124 2.80 -13.55 7.72
C ILE A 124 3.04 -14.12 9.13
N PHE A 125 2.00 -14.27 9.94
CA PHE A 125 2.09 -14.86 11.28
C PHE A 125 2.28 -16.38 11.28
N GLY A 126 1.66 -17.09 10.34
CA GLY A 126 1.79 -18.54 10.18
C GLY A 126 3.19 -18.96 9.76
N ASN A 127 3.89 -18.13 8.98
CA ASN A 127 5.30 -18.32 8.65
C ASN A 127 6.28 -17.98 9.80
N MET A 128 5.81 -17.41 10.92
CA MET A 128 6.65 -17.19 12.12
C MET A 128 6.69 -18.42 13.06
N ASN A 129 5.92 -19.48 12.79
CA ASN A 129 5.94 -20.72 13.55
C ASN A 129 6.81 -21.83 12.91
N VAL A 130 7.86 -21.43 12.18
CA VAL A 130 8.97 -22.33 11.82
C VAL A 130 10.27 -21.62 12.16
N LEU A 131 10.60 -21.60 13.44
CA LEU A 131 11.93 -21.80 14.03
C LEU A 131 11.78 -21.92 15.56
#